data_AF-Q4SUG8-F1
#
_entry.id   AF-Q4SUG8-F1
#
_cell.length_a   1.000
_cell.length_b   1.000
_cell.length_c   1.000
_cell.angle_alpha   90.00
_cell.angle_beta   90.00
_cell.angle_gamma   90.00
#
_symmetry.space_group_name_H-M   'P 1'
#
loop_
_entity.id
_entity.type
_entity.pdbx_description
1 polymer ?
#
loop_
_entity_poly.entity_id
_entity_poly.type
_entity_poly.pdbx_seq_one_letter_code
_entity_poly.pdbx_strand_id
1 'polypeptide(L)'
;MENVAVQSGGRSGGIVLRDNWPGYSLELFSYPAHYSGDLDCVFIPHGMIMDRTERLARNIMDDLGDNDIVVLCVLKGGYQFSADLVDRIKALSHNSHRTIPMRVHFIRLKSYLNDCSTEDLHIVGAEDLSFLAGK
;
A
#
# COMPACT_ATOMS: atom_id res chain seq x y z
N MET A 1 -6.18 2.70 -34.50
CA MET A 1 -6.73 2.11 -33.26
C MET A 1 -5.98 0.82 -33.01
N GLU A 2 -4.87 0.88 -32.28
CA GLU A 2 -4.17 -0.31 -31.79
C GLU A 2 -4.50 -0.46 -30.31
N ASN A 3 -5.30 -1.48 -30.01
CA ASN A 3 -5.53 -1.95 -28.64
C ASN A 3 -4.26 -2.65 -28.18
N VAL A 4 -3.47 -1.97 -27.36
CA VAL A 4 -2.42 -2.61 -26.57
C VAL A 4 -3.14 -3.37 -25.45
N ALA A 5 -3.42 -4.64 -25.70
CA ALA A 5 -3.85 -5.57 -24.66
C ALA A 5 -2.70 -5.72 -23.66
N VAL A 6 -2.87 -5.16 -22.46
CA VAL A 6 -1.98 -5.40 -21.33
C VAL A 6 -2.12 -6.88 -20.97
N GLN A 7 -1.14 -7.68 -21.40
CA GLN A 7 -1.03 -9.07 -20.98
C GLN A 7 -0.77 -9.09 -19.47
N SER A 8 -1.74 -9.55 -18.68
CA SER A 8 -1.56 -9.79 -17.25
C SER A 8 -0.74 -11.07 -17.04
N GLY A 9 0.56 -11.01 -17.33
CA GLY A 9 1.49 -12.07 -16.97
C GLY A 9 1.57 -12.22 -15.45
N GLY A 10 1.09 -13.35 -14.92
CA GLY A 10 1.60 -13.98 -13.70
C GLY A 10 1.62 -13.20 -12.38
N ARG A 11 0.83 -12.13 -12.18
CA ARG A 11 0.72 -11.53 -10.84
C ARG A 11 -0.05 -12.48 -9.94
N SER A 12 0.57 -12.95 -8.84
CA SER A 12 -0.19 -13.64 -7.79
C SER A 12 -1.33 -12.72 -7.37
N GLY A 13 -2.58 -13.15 -7.54
CA GLY A 13 -3.73 -12.39 -7.06
C GLY A 13 -3.54 -11.97 -5.60
N GLY A 14 -4.13 -10.83 -5.23
CA GLY A 14 -4.20 -10.43 -3.82
C GLY A 14 -4.93 -11.49 -2.98
N ILE A 15 -4.97 -11.28 -1.66
CA ILE A 15 -5.84 -12.09 -0.80
C ILE A 15 -7.28 -11.79 -1.21
N VAL A 16 -8.03 -12.82 -1.62
CA VAL A 16 -9.42 -12.68 -2.07
C VAL A 16 -10.35 -12.86 -0.87
N LEU A 17 -11.00 -11.77 -0.47
CA LEU A 17 -12.13 -11.80 0.46
C LEU A 17 -13.41 -11.93 -0.37
N ARG A 18 -14.23 -12.95 -0.06
CA ARG A 18 -15.49 -13.18 -0.77
C ARG A 18 -16.55 -12.18 -0.29
N ASP A 19 -17.54 -11.88 -1.13
CA ASP A 19 -18.60 -10.92 -0.80
C ASP A 19 -19.40 -11.30 0.45
N ASN A 20 -19.49 -12.59 0.75
CA ASN A 20 -20.15 -13.10 1.96
C ASN A 20 -19.22 -13.27 3.17
N TRP A 21 -18.03 -12.66 3.14
CA TRP A 21 -17.09 -12.67 4.26
C TRP A 21 -17.66 -11.87 5.45
N PRO A 22 -17.92 -12.52 6.59
CA PRO A 22 -18.57 -11.86 7.72
C PRO A 22 -17.62 -11.02 8.59
N GLY A 23 -16.31 -11.05 8.33
CA GLY A 23 -15.30 -10.53 9.24
C GLY A 23 -15.17 -11.38 10.51
N TYR A 24 -14.38 -10.89 11.46
CA TYR A 24 -14.20 -11.52 12.77
C TYR A 24 -14.91 -10.72 13.88
N SER A 25 -15.38 -11.42 14.91
CA SER A 25 -15.93 -10.78 16.11
C SER A 25 -14.89 -9.89 16.80
N LEU A 26 -15.33 -8.70 17.23
CA LEU A 26 -14.50 -7.76 17.97
C LEU A 26 -13.98 -8.31 19.30
N GLU A 27 -14.73 -9.24 19.93
CA GLU A 27 -14.37 -9.85 21.22
C GLU A 27 -13.08 -10.70 21.15
N LEU A 28 -12.67 -11.09 19.95
CA LEU A 28 -11.46 -11.88 19.71
C LEU A 28 -10.19 -11.00 19.62
N PHE A 29 -10.33 -9.67 19.63
CA PHE A 29 -9.24 -8.74 19.39
C PHE A 29 -9.18 -7.63 20.42
N SER A 30 -7.99 -7.08 20.62
CA SER A 30 -7.81 -5.81 21.32
C SER A 30 -7.95 -4.66 20.33
N TYR A 31 -8.79 -3.68 20.67
CA TYR A 31 -8.96 -2.45 19.89
C TYR A 31 -9.18 -1.25 20.83
N PRO A 32 -8.97 0.00 20.36
CA PRO A 32 -9.11 1.18 21.21
C PRO A 32 -10.53 1.34 21.77
N ALA A 33 -10.63 1.52 23.09
CA ALA A 33 -11.91 1.57 23.80
C ALA A 33 -12.85 2.70 23.33
N HIS A 34 -12.31 3.79 22.79
CA HIS A 34 -13.11 4.91 22.28
C HIS A 34 -13.84 4.61 20.96
N TYR A 35 -13.59 3.45 20.32
CA TYR A 35 -14.35 2.96 19.17
C TYR A 35 -15.41 1.92 19.56
N SER A 36 -15.61 1.69 20.85
CA SER A 36 -16.60 0.73 21.34
C SER A 36 -18.00 1.18 20.94
N GLY A 37 -18.68 0.36 20.12
CA GLY A 37 -20.01 0.67 19.57
C GLY A 37 -20.00 1.33 18.20
N ASP A 38 -18.83 1.73 17.67
CA ASP A 38 -18.69 2.35 16.34
C ASP A 38 -18.23 1.36 15.26
N LEU A 39 -17.86 0.14 15.65
CA LEU A 39 -17.34 -0.90 14.76
C LEU A 39 -18.25 -2.12 14.79
N ASP A 40 -18.49 -2.73 13.62
CA ASP A 40 -19.28 -3.96 13.50
C ASP A 40 -18.43 -5.23 13.66
N CYS A 41 -17.25 -5.25 13.02
CA CYS A 41 -16.37 -6.41 12.99
C CYS A 41 -14.91 -6.01 12.69
N VAL A 42 -13.97 -6.94 12.93
CA VAL A 42 -12.61 -6.85 12.38
C VAL A 42 -12.62 -7.48 10.98
N PHE A 43 -12.54 -6.66 9.94
CA PHE A 43 -12.61 -7.17 8.56
C PHE A 43 -11.29 -7.84 8.11
N ILE A 44 -10.16 -7.20 8.42
CA ILE A 44 -8.80 -7.71 8.16
C ILE A 44 -7.95 -7.49 9.43
N PRO A 45 -7.52 -8.56 10.12
CA PRO A 45 -6.66 -8.45 11.28
C PRO A 45 -5.30 -7.82 10.94
N HIS A 46 -4.75 -7.03 11.86
CA HIS A 46 -3.44 -6.39 11.69
C HIS A 46 -2.33 -7.39 11.30
N GLY A 47 -2.29 -8.57 11.94
CA GLY A 47 -1.30 -9.61 11.61
C GLY A 47 -1.35 -10.04 10.13
N MET A 48 -2.55 -10.22 9.57
CA MET A 48 -2.70 -10.57 8.16
C MET A 48 -2.23 -9.44 7.23
N ILE A 49 -2.43 -8.19 7.61
CA ILE A 49 -1.90 -7.02 6.88
C ILE A 49 -0.38 -7.06 6.87
N MET A 50 0.25 -7.32 8.02
CA MET A 50 1.71 -7.40 8.14
C MET A 50 2.29 -8.55 7.32
N ASP A 51 1.71 -9.75 7.41
CA ASP A 51 2.14 -10.92 6.64
C ASP A 51 2.04 -10.66 5.14
N ARG A 52 0.94 -10.05 4.71
CA ARG A 52 0.75 -9.70 3.29
C ARG A 52 1.72 -8.61 2.85
N THR A 53 1.97 -7.61 3.69
CA THR A 53 2.92 -6.53 3.42
C THR A 53 4.34 -7.06 3.25
N GLU A 54 4.74 -8.04 4.07
CA GLU A 54 6.03 -8.72 3.91
C GLU A 54 6.14 -9.47 2.58
N ARG A 55 5.07 -10.17 2.16
CA ARG A 55 5.05 -10.81 0.84
C ARG A 55 5.11 -9.79 -0.30
N LEU A 56 4.42 -8.66 -0.18
CA LEU A 56 4.47 -7.58 -1.16
C LEU A 56 5.88 -6.97 -1.27
N ALA A 57 6.57 -6.77 -0.15
CA ALA A 57 7.95 -6.28 -0.15
C ALA A 57 8.89 -7.21 -0.93
N ARG A 58 8.78 -8.54 -0.72
CA ARG A 58 9.56 -9.52 -1.50
C ARG A 58 9.25 -9.45 -2.99
N ASN A 59 7.97 -9.44 -3.35
CA ASN A 59 7.58 -9.34 -4.76
C ASN A 59 8.14 -8.05 -5.42
N ILE A 60 8.09 -6.91 -4.72
CA ILE A 60 8.64 -5.65 -5.23
C ILE A 60 10.15 -5.75 -5.44
N MET A 61 10.89 -6.34 -4.49
CA MET A 61 12.34 -6.51 -4.62
C MET A 61 12.71 -7.51 -5.73
N ASP A 62 11.91 -8.56 -5.92
CA ASP A 62 12.12 -9.52 -7.01
C ASP A 62 11.86 -8.86 -8.38
N ASP A 63 10.82 -8.03 -8.48
CA ASP A 63 10.43 -7.34 -9.71
C ASP A 63 11.38 -6.18 -10.07
N LEU A 64 11.83 -5.39 -9.09
CA LEU A 64 12.70 -4.23 -9.30
C LEU A 64 14.18 -4.60 -9.40
N GLY A 65 14.60 -5.77 -8.91
CA GLY A 65 16.00 -6.18 -8.94
C GLY A 65 16.91 -5.22 -8.18
N ASP A 66 17.98 -4.74 -8.82
CA ASP A 66 18.98 -3.85 -8.22
C ASP A 66 18.72 -2.35 -8.52
N ASN A 67 17.54 -2.00 -9.04
CA ASN A 67 17.21 -0.62 -9.37
C ASN A 67 16.87 0.22 -8.13
N ASP A 68 17.26 1.50 -8.14
CA ASP A 68 16.88 2.48 -7.12
C ASP A 68 15.36 2.54 -6.92
N ILE A 69 14.91 2.56 -5.67
CA ILE A 69 13.48 2.59 -5.33
C ILE A 69 13.07 4.01 -4.92
N VAL A 70 12.02 4.52 -5.55
CA VAL A 70 11.33 5.75 -5.14
C VAL A 70 9.93 5.39 -4.66
N VAL A 71 9.70 5.44 -3.36
CA VAL A 71 8.39 5.20 -2.74
C VAL A 71 7.61 6.51 -2.70
N LEU A 72 6.50 6.59 -3.43
CA LEU A 72 5.59 7.75 -3.42
C LEU A 72 4.38 7.46 -2.54
N CYS A 73 4.41 7.90 -1.30
CA CYS A 73 3.33 7.70 -0.33
C CYS A 73 2.19 8.70 -0.55
N VAL A 74 0.98 8.18 -0.78
CA VAL A 74 -0.25 8.98 -0.87
C VAL A 74 -0.84 9.20 0.53
N LEU A 75 -0.82 10.44 0.99
CA LEU A 75 -1.38 10.88 2.26
C LEU A 75 -2.88 11.20 2.14
N LYS A 76 -3.65 11.02 3.22
CA LYS A 76 -3.19 10.60 4.56
C LYS A 76 -3.16 9.09 4.74
N GLY A 77 -4.16 8.37 4.23
CA GLY A 77 -4.42 6.96 4.57
C GLY A 77 -3.27 5.99 4.25
N GLY A 78 -2.40 6.32 3.29
CA GLY A 78 -1.28 5.45 2.92
C GLY A 78 -0.07 5.48 3.85
N TYR A 79 -0.03 6.36 4.87
CA TYR A 79 1.19 6.57 5.67
C TYR A 79 1.64 5.31 6.42
N GLN A 80 0.72 4.60 7.08
CA GLN A 80 1.05 3.43 7.89
C GLN A 80 1.51 2.28 7.00
N PHE A 81 0.73 1.95 5.97
CA PHE A 81 1.11 0.93 4.99
C PHE A 81 2.46 1.23 4.32
N SER A 82 2.71 2.49 3.94
CA SER A 82 3.97 2.87 3.29
C SER A 82 5.15 2.73 4.25
N ALA A 83 4.99 3.10 5.53
CA ALA A 83 6.01 2.91 6.55
C ALA A 83 6.32 1.42 6.75
N ASP A 84 5.29 0.60 6.95
CA ASP A 84 5.43 -0.85 7.13
C ASP A 84 6.11 -1.50 5.92
N LEU A 85 5.69 -1.14 4.70
CA LEU A 85 6.27 -1.66 3.47
C LEU A 85 7.75 -1.27 3.31
N VAL A 86 8.07 0.00 3.54
CA VAL A 86 9.44 0.52 3.51
C VAL A 86 10.32 -0.23 4.51
N ASP A 87 9.83 -0.48 5.72
CA ASP A 87 10.60 -1.18 6.74
C ASP A 87 10.80 -2.67 6.39
N ARG A 88 9.80 -3.32 5.75
CA ARG A 88 9.98 -4.67 5.21
C ARG A 88 11.02 -4.71 4.08
N ILE A 89 11.01 -3.75 3.16
CA ILE A 89 12.02 -3.65 2.09
C ILE A 89 13.42 -3.42 2.66
N LYS A 90 13.59 -2.51 3.63
CA LYS A 90 14.87 -2.30 4.32
C LYS A 90 15.36 -3.58 4.98
N ALA A 91 14.49 -4.28 5.70
CA ALA A 91 14.85 -5.53 6.38
C ALA A 91 15.32 -6.58 5.37
N LEU A 92 14.63 -6.74 4.24
CA LEU A 92 15.04 -7.67 3.18
C LEU A 92 16.37 -7.25 2.54
N SER A 93 16.56 -5.96 2.25
CA SER A 93 17.81 -5.45 1.70
C SER A 93 18.99 -5.71 2.64
N HIS A 94 18.85 -5.39 3.93
CA HIS A 94 19.88 -5.64 4.95
C HIS A 94 20.23 -7.11 5.14
N ASN A 95 19.25 -8.01 5.03
CA ASN A 95 19.46 -9.45 5.18
C ASN A 95 19.84 -10.15 3.87
N SER A 96 20.03 -9.39 2.79
CA SER A 96 20.47 -9.89 1.49
C SER A 96 21.85 -9.35 1.15
N HIS A 97 22.48 -9.89 0.10
CA HIS A 97 23.71 -9.31 -0.45
C HIS A 97 23.45 -8.07 -1.32
N ARG A 98 22.21 -7.54 -1.34
CA ARG A 98 21.76 -6.44 -2.20
C ARG A 98 21.37 -5.23 -1.36
N THR A 99 22.18 -4.18 -1.42
CA THR A 99 21.83 -2.87 -0.86
C THR A 99 21.21 -2.02 -1.95
N ILE A 100 19.91 -1.72 -1.83
CA ILE A 100 19.18 -0.93 -2.83
C ILE A 100 18.91 0.47 -2.27
N PRO A 101 19.38 1.54 -2.93
CA PRO A 101 19.03 2.90 -2.51
C PRO A 101 17.52 3.14 -2.57
N MET A 102 16.96 3.66 -1.47
CA MET A 102 15.53 3.93 -1.38
C MET A 102 15.26 5.36 -0.90
N ARG A 103 14.38 6.06 -1.61
CA ARG A 103 13.85 7.38 -1.24
C ARG A 103 12.36 7.32 -1.04
N VAL A 104 11.85 8.13 -0.11
CA VAL A 104 10.42 8.24 0.17
C VAL A 104 9.97 9.67 -0.08
N HIS A 105 8.93 9.85 -0.89
CA HIS A 105 8.26 11.11 -1.16
C HIS A 105 6.80 11.03 -0.75
N PHE A 106 6.21 12.18 -0.44
CA PHE A 106 4.83 12.26 0.04
C PHE A 106 4.03 13.20 -0.86
N ILE A 107 2.85 12.75 -1.26
CA ILE A 107 1.86 13.57 -1.96
C ILE A 107 0.52 13.46 -1.25
N ARG A 108 -0.34 14.46 -1.42
CA ARG A 108 -1.71 14.41 -0.95
C ARG A 108 -2.66 14.49 -2.13
N LEU A 109 -3.55 13.53 -2.22
CA LEU A 109 -4.63 13.52 -3.21
C LEU A 109 -5.95 13.93 -2.53
N LYS A 110 -6.73 14.75 -3.22
CA LYS A 110 -8.12 15.04 -2.86
C LYS A 110 -9.00 14.69 -4.05
N SER A 111 -9.83 13.67 -3.87
CA SER A 111 -10.75 13.17 -4.91
C SER A 111 -12.08 12.69 -4.33
N TYR A 112 -12.33 12.93 -3.03
CA TYR A 112 -13.52 12.45 -2.33
C TYR A 112 -14.10 13.55 -1.46
N LEU A 113 -15.43 13.57 -1.39
CA LEU A 113 -16.20 14.24 -0.37
C LEU A 113 -17.01 13.17 0.36
N ASN A 114 -16.64 12.89 1.60
CA ASN A 114 -17.17 11.76 2.38
C ASN A 114 -16.95 10.42 1.64
N ASP A 115 -18.04 9.70 1.37
CA ASP A 115 -18.10 8.40 0.69
C ASP A 115 -18.26 8.51 -0.84
N CYS A 116 -18.35 9.73 -1.39
CA CYS A 116 -18.53 9.97 -2.82
C CYS A 116 -17.25 10.50 -3.49
N SER A 117 -16.89 9.91 -4.64
CA SER A 117 -15.82 10.46 -5.48
C SER A 117 -16.26 11.77 -6.13
N THR A 118 -15.34 12.73 -6.22
CA THR A 118 -15.49 13.95 -7.02
C THR A 118 -14.93 13.74 -8.42
N GLU A 119 -15.34 14.56 -9.39
CA GLU A 119 -14.78 14.53 -10.75
C GLU A 119 -13.35 15.09 -10.78
N ASP A 120 -13.05 16.07 -9.91
CA ASP A 120 -11.74 16.70 -9.83
C ASP A 120 -10.78 15.96 -8.90
N LEU A 121 -9.57 15.69 -9.41
CA LEU A 121 -8.43 15.20 -8.65
C LEU A 121 -7.46 16.34 -8.38
N HIS A 122 -7.34 16.75 -7.12
CA HIS A 122 -6.35 17.75 -6.72
C HIS A 122 -5.14 17.09 -6.08
N ILE A 123 -3.96 17.35 -6.63
CA ILE A 123 -2.67 16.88 -6.11
C ILE A 123 -1.99 18.04 -5.37
N VAL A 124 -1.66 17.83 -4.10
CA VAL A 124 -1.00 18.81 -3.22
C VAL A 124 0.33 18.22 -2.74
N GLY A 125 1.37 19.05 -2.65
CA GLY A 125 2.74 18.59 -2.36
C GLY A 125 3.50 18.10 -3.60
N ALA A 126 2.92 18.31 -4.79
CA ALA A 126 3.48 18.01 -6.09
C ALA A 126 4.17 19.22 -6.75
N GLU A 127 4.65 20.18 -5.93
CA GLU A 127 5.22 21.44 -6.42
C GLU A 127 6.44 21.23 -7.32
N ASP A 128 7.06 20.05 -7.24
CA ASP A 128 7.97 19.58 -8.28
C ASP A 128 7.95 18.04 -8.37
N LEU A 129 7.11 17.45 -9.22
CA LEU A 129 7.18 16.00 -9.54
C LEU A 129 8.32 15.68 -10.53
N SER A 130 9.16 16.66 -10.90
CA SER A 130 10.30 16.43 -11.80
C SER A 130 11.28 15.38 -11.28
N PHE A 131 11.33 15.11 -9.97
CA PHE A 131 12.14 14.03 -9.40
C PHE A 131 11.72 12.61 -9.87
N LEU A 132 10.51 12.47 -10.43
CA LEU A 132 10.01 11.25 -11.06
C LEU A 132 10.34 11.20 -12.57
N ALA A 133 10.74 12.30 -13.19
CA ALA A 133 11.04 12.33 -14.61
C ALA A 133 12.38 11.64 -14.90
N GLY A 134 12.37 10.62 -15.76
CA GLY A 134 13.58 9.98 -16.28
C GLY A 134 14.29 8.99 -15.34
N LYS A 135 13.57 8.40 -14.39
CA LYS A 135 14.05 7.26 -13.57
C LYS A 135 13.34 5.97 -13.94
#